data_AF-A0A662QSH7-F1
#
_entry.id   AF-A0A662QSH7-F1
#
_cell.length_a   1.000
_cell.length_b   1.000
_cell.length_c   1.000
_cell.angle_alpha   90.00
_cell.angle_beta   90.00
_cell.angle_gamma   90.00
#
_symmetry.space_group_name_H-M   'P 1'
#
loop_
_entity.id
_entity.type
_entity.pdbx_description
1 polymer ?
#
loop_
_entity_poly.entity_id
_entity_poly.type
_entity_poly.pdbx_seq_one_letter_code
_entity_poly.pdbx_strand_id
1 'polypeptide(L)'
;IPTSEISLVYKQGKMRKIHLLVLAPNFETVDQINEWLDTKGRRDYDGRPIFGFTCPEFVEAMMSISKDIEIIPAHAWTPWFGIFGSMSGFDSLEECFQDQLKHIHALETGLSSDPKMNWRLSALDKYTLVSNSDSHSPWPHRIGREANVFDFKKISYANIIKSIRTRKNFLYTIEVDPAYGKYHYDGHRACNISLSPKESIKLNNICPKCGRPLTIGVEHRVEELADRPSGFIPKHAIQFKSLIPLEEIISSVTGFGLMTNKVREKYDKFIRTFGNEFFILLEAEKEKLEKVDKKIAHLILASREGKLKIEPGYDGVYGKLILKKLSGLRDFV
;
A
#
# COMPACT_ATOMS: atom_id res chain seq x y z
N ILE A 1 -14.80 5.64 12.75
CA ILE A 1 -13.75 6.68 12.90
C ILE A 1 -13.81 7.52 11.64
N PRO A 2 -14.04 8.83 11.74
CA PRO A 2 -14.01 9.72 10.59
C PRO A 2 -12.60 9.75 9.97
N THR A 3 -12.51 9.49 8.67
CA THR A 3 -11.28 9.53 7.89
C THR A 3 -11.54 10.23 6.57
N SER A 4 -10.60 11.06 6.11
CA SER A 4 -10.60 11.64 4.76
C SER A 4 -9.19 11.66 4.19
N GLU A 5 -9.07 11.76 2.89
CA GLU A 5 -7.82 12.09 2.21
C GLU A 5 -7.93 13.52 1.66
N ILE A 6 -6.86 14.31 1.74
CA ILE A 6 -6.78 15.65 1.17
C ILE A 6 -5.61 15.70 0.18
N SER A 7 -5.78 16.43 -0.93
CA SER A 7 -4.74 16.59 -1.94
C SER A 7 -4.15 17.98 -1.87
N LEU A 8 -2.84 18.07 -1.64
CA LEU A 8 -2.11 19.34 -1.57
C LEU A 8 -1.27 19.49 -2.84
N VAL A 9 -1.56 20.52 -3.61
CA VAL A 9 -0.88 20.82 -4.88
C VAL A 9 -0.33 22.25 -4.84
N TYR A 10 0.97 22.36 -4.62
CA TYR A 10 1.63 23.64 -4.36
C TYR A 10 3.05 23.68 -4.92
N LYS A 11 3.63 24.89 -5.05
CA LYS A 11 5.00 25.06 -5.55
C LYS A 11 5.99 25.15 -4.39
N GLN A 12 6.97 24.24 -4.36
CA GLN A 12 8.14 24.31 -3.48
C GLN A 12 9.37 23.78 -4.24
N GLY A 13 10.11 24.72 -4.83
CA GLY A 13 11.13 24.45 -5.86
C GLY A 13 10.48 24.00 -7.18
N LYS A 14 9.88 22.81 -7.18
CA LYS A 14 9.04 22.25 -8.25
C LYS A 14 7.56 22.18 -7.83
N MET A 15 6.68 21.83 -8.77
CA MET A 15 5.29 21.50 -8.44
C MET A 15 5.26 20.24 -7.59
N ARG A 16 4.72 20.33 -6.38
CA ARG A 16 4.52 19.22 -5.46
C ARG A 16 3.05 18.83 -5.49
N LYS A 17 2.81 17.53 -5.41
CA LYS A 17 1.47 16.96 -5.26
C LYS A 17 1.60 15.89 -4.20
N ILE A 18 0.88 16.06 -3.09
CA ILE A 18 0.99 15.20 -1.91
C ILE A 18 -0.41 14.91 -1.41
N HIS A 19 -0.69 13.64 -1.12
CA HIS A 19 -1.90 13.25 -0.42
C HIS A 19 -1.60 12.99 1.05
N LEU A 20 -2.50 13.46 1.91
CA LEU A 20 -2.45 13.21 3.34
C LEU A 20 -3.78 12.60 3.78
N LEU A 21 -3.72 11.50 4.52
CA LEU A 21 -4.85 11.01 5.30
C LEU A 21 -5.02 11.89 6.54
N VAL A 22 -6.28 12.15 6.86
CA VAL A 22 -6.71 12.93 8.02
C VAL A 22 -7.69 12.08 8.80
N LEU A 23 -7.32 11.73 10.03
CA LEU A 23 -8.18 10.99 10.96
C LEU A 23 -8.60 11.96 12.06
N ALA A 24 -9.90 12.00 12.35
CA ALA A 24 -10.45 12.89 13.38
C ALA A 24 -11.13 12.09 14.50
N PRO A 25 -11.09 12.58 15.75
CA PRO A 25 -11.62 11.84 16.90
C PRO A 25 -13.15 11.72 16.90
N ASN A 26 -13.86 12.73 16.37
CA ASN A 26 -15.30 12.85 16.38
C ASN A 26 -15.78 13.82 15.29
N PHE A 27 -17.10 13.95 15.11
CA PHE A 27 -17.67 14.81 14.08
C PHE A 27 -17.58 16.29 14.42
N GLU A 28 -17.55 16.67 15.69
CA GLU A 28 -17.35 18.06 16.11
C GLU A 28 -15.98 18.58 15.64
N THR A 29 -14.94 17.74 15.72
CA THR A 29 -13.61 18.07 15.17
C THR A 29 -13.65 18.12 13.64
N VAL A 30 -14.43 17.25 12.99
CA VAL A 30 -14.61 17.29 11.53
C VAL A 30 -15.28 18.59 11.10
N ASP A 31 -16.26 19.09 11.85
CA ASP A 31 -16.93 20.36 11.57
C ASP A 31 -15.94 21.53 11.65
N GLN A 32 -15.06 21.55 12.67
CA GLN A 32 -14.00 22.56 12.77
C GLN A 32 -12.97 22.48 11.64
N ILE A 33 -12.59 21.27 11.21
CA ILE A 33 -11.72 21.07 10.04
C ILE A 33 -12.40 21.62 8.79
N ASN A 34 -13.68 21.31 8.61
CA ASN A 34 -14.48 21.79 7.48
C ASN A 34 -14.60 23.31 7.46
N GLU A 35 -14.91 23.93 8.60
CA GLU A 35 -14.96 25.39 8.75
C GLU A 35 -13.64 26.04 8.34
N TRP A 36 -12.50 25.49 8.79
CA TRP A 36 -11.19 26.01 8.39
C TRP A 36 -10.95 25.83 6.88
N LEU A 37 -11.25 24.66 6.31
CA LEU A 37 -11.10 24.40 4.87
C LEU A 37 -11.97 25.32 4.01
N ASP A 38 -13.19 25.64 4.46
CA ASP A 38 -14.11 26.55 3.77
C ASP A 38 -13.56 27.98 3.68
N THR A 39 -12.66 28.37 4.61
CA THR A 39 -11.91 29.64 4.49
C THR A 39 -10.83 29.62 3.43
N LYS A 40 -10.43 28.43 2.95
CA LYS A 40 -9.31 28.23 2.01
C LYS A 40 -9.76 27.92 0.58
N GLY A 41 -10.98 27.43 0.39
CA GLY A 41 -11.49 27.09 -0.92
C GLY A 41 -12.73 26.20 -0.87
N ARG A 42 -13.08 25.66 -2.05
CA ARG A 42 -14.23 24.76 -2.20
C ARG A 42 -13.84 23.31 -1.89
N ARG A 43 -14.74 22.56 -1.26
CA ARG A 43 -14.61 21.12 -1.00
C ARG A 43 -15.81 20.29 -1.47
N ASP A 44 -16.84 20.93 -2.01
CA ASP A 44 -18.12 20.33 -2.40
C ASP A 44 -18.10 19.62 -3.77
N TYR A 45 -16.95 19.60 -4.46
CA TYR A 45 -16.84 19.14 -5.84
C TYR A 45 -16.22 17.73 -5.98
N ASP A 46 -15.50 17.23 -4.97
CA ASP A 46 -14.79 15.95 -5.00
C ASP A 46 -14.68 15.37 -3.57
N GLY A 47 -14.65 14.05 -3.43
CA GLY A 47 -14.46 13.37 -2.14
C GLY A 47 -13.04 13.54 -1.57
N ARG A 48 -12.06 13.91 -2.41
CA ARG A 48 -10.70 14.31 -2.03
C ARG A 48 -10.43 15.71 -2.57
N PRO A 49 -10.80 16.76 -1.82
CA PRO A 49 -10.62 18.13 -2.27
C PRO A 49 -9.13 18.49 -2.38
N ILE A 50 -8.83 19.40 -3.32
CA ILE A 50 -7.49 19.84 -3.68
C ILE A 50 -7.28 21.26 -3.17
N PHE A 51 -6.20 21.49 -2.43
CA PHE A 51 -5.83 22.81 -1.93
C PHE A 51 -4.38 23.18 -2.26
N GLY A 52 -4.11 24.48 -2.28
CA GLY A 52 -2.81 25.06 -2.67
C GLY A 52 -1.87 25.41 -1.51
N PHE A 53 -2.25 25.12 -0.26
CA PHE A 53 -1.37 25.32 0.90
C PHE A 53 -0.39 24.16 1.04
N THR A 54 0.73 24.45 1.70
CA THR A 54 1.83 23.51 1.92
C THR A 54 1.48 22.47 2.99
N CYS A 55 2.22 21.34 3.01
CA CYS A 55 2.09 20.34 4.08
C CYS A 55 2.27 20.91 5.49
N PRO A 56 3.30 21.74 5.81
CA PRO A 56 3.44 22.30 7.15
C PRO A 56 2.28 23.22 7.54
N GLU A 57 1.81 24.10 6.64
CA GLU A 57 0.65 24.96 6.91
C GLU A 57 -0.61 24.14 7.24
N PHE A 58 -0.82 23.03 6.51
CA PHE A 58 -1.94 22.12 6.80
C PHE A 58 -1.81 21.47 8.17
N VAL A 59 -0.64 20.90 8.48
CA VAL A 59 -0.38 20.23 9.76
C VAL A 59 -0.55 21.20 10.92
N GLU A 60 0.01 22.41 10.83
CA GLU A 60 -0.12 23.44 11.86
C GLU A 60 -1.57 23.82 12.12
N ALA A 61 -2.37 24.00 11.05
CA ALA A 61 -3.79 24.30 11.18
C ALA A 61 -4.56 23.16 11.86
N MET A 62 -4.32 21.91 11.47
CA MET A 62 -4.96 20.75 12.11
C MET A 62 -4.57 20.65 13.59
N MET A 63 -3.29 20.87 13.93
CA MET A 63 -2.84 20.85 15.33
C MET A 63 -3.42 22.00 16.17
N SER A 64 -3.77 23.12 15.53
CA SER A 64 -4.46 24.25 16.17
C SER A 64 -5.93 23.94 16.46
N ILE A 65 -6.56 23.10 15.64
CA ILE A 65 -7.94 22.62 15.85
C ILE A 65 -7.97 21.56 16.96
N SER A 66 -7.14 20.52 16.84
CA SER A 66 -7.04 19.47 17.85
C SER A 66 -5.74 18.67 17.72
N LYS A 67 -5.05 18.48 18.85
CA LYS A 67 -3.85 17.64 18.96
C LYS A 67 -4.14 16.14 18.79
N ASP A 68 -5.42 15.76 18.82
CA ASP A 68 -5.86 14.39 18.63
C ASP A 68 -6.11 14.06 17.16
N ILE A 69 -6.09 15.02 16.23
CA ILE A 69 -6.08 14.75 14.79
C ILE A 69 -4.80 13.98 14.44
N GLU A 70 -4.91 12.95 13.62
CA GLU A 70 -3.75 12.24 13.08
C GLU A 70 -3.63 12.51 11.58
N ILE A 71 -2.40 12.81 11.15
CA ILE A 71 -2.06 13.07 9.76
C ILE A 71 -1.04 12.04 9.32
N ILE A 72 -1.33 11.36 8.21
CA ILE A 72 -0.48 10.30 7.68
C ILE A 72 -0.25 10.58 6.19
N PRO A 73 1.00 10.74 5.73
CA PRO A 73 1.30 10.76 4.30
C PRO A 73 0.77 9.50 3.63
N ALA A 74 -0.14 9.69 2.67
CA ALA A 74 -0.80 8.59 1.97
C ALA A 74 0.17 7.96 0.95
N HIS A 75 0.00 6.65 0.73
CA HIS A 75 0.65 5.82 -0.30
C HIS A 75 2.05 6.31 -0.72
N ALA A 76 2.99 6.26 0.23
CA ALA A 76 4.20 7.07 0.26
C ALA A 76 5.05 7.04 -1.02
N TRP A 77 5.02 5.95 -1.78
CA TRP A 77 5.87 5.72 -2.94
C TRP A 77 5.16 5.76 -4.29
N THR A 78 3.86 6.08 -4.33
CA THR A 78 3.17 6.27 -5.61
C THR A 78 3.89 7.38 -6.40
N PRO A 79 4.17 7.20 -7.72
CA PRO A 79 4.99 8.16 -8.47
C PRO A 79 4.45 9.59 -8.44
N TRP A 80 3.12 9.71 -8.40
CA TRP A 80 2.38 10.96 -8.25
C TRP A 80 1.64 10.94 -6.92
N PHE A 81 1.54 12.10 -6.26
CA PHE A 81 0.81 12.28 -5.00
C PHE A 81 1.39 11.57 -3.77
N GLY A 82 2.31 10.62 -3.93
CA GLY A 82 3.10 10.04 -2.84
C GLY A 82 4.20 10.98 -2.35
N ILE A 83 4.48 10.93 -1.05
CA ILE A 83 5.49 11.78 -0.40
C ILE A 83 6.91 11.59 -0.95
N PHE A 84 7.28 10.37 -1.34
CA PHE A 84 8.56 10.02 -1.98
C PHE A 84 8.41 9.76 -3.49
N GLY A 85 7.24 10.07 -4.07
CA GLY A 85 6.95 9.84 -5.48
C GLY A 85 7.99 10.48 -6.41
N SER A 86 8.46 9.72 -7.40
CA SER A 86 9.52 10.16 -8.32
C SER A 86 9.14 11.38 -9.17
N MET A 87 7.85 11.62 -9.41
CA MET A 87 7.39 12.72 -10.26
C MET A 87 7.14 14.01 -9.47
N SER A 88 6.44 13.93 -8.34
CA SER A 88 5.96 15.12 -7.58
C SER A 88 6.29 15.12 -6.09
N GLY A 89 6.89 14.05 -5.58
CA GLY A 89 7.27 13.90 -4.18
C GLY A 89 8.57 14.62 -3.82
N PHE A 90 9.03 14.38 -2.59
CA PHE A 90 10.21 14.91 -1.92
C PHE A 90 11.30 13.82 -1.76
N ASP A 91 12.51 14.24 -1.40
CA ASP A 91 13.61 13.32 -1.11
C ASP A 91 13.71 13.01 0.40
N SER A 92 13.05 13.81 1.25
CA SER A 92 12.97 13.60 2.71
C SER A 92 11.65 14.12 3.29
N LEU A 93 11.27 13.61 4.46
CA LEU A 93 10.11 14.12 5.20
C LEU A 93 10.40 15.49 5.81
N GLU A 94 11.65 15.74 6.18
CA GLU A 94 12.16 17.02 6.69
C GLU A 94 11.97 18.14 5.66
N GLU A 95 12.25 17.90 4.37
CA GLU A 95 11.99 18.88 3.30
C GLU A 95 10.49 19.17 3.14
N CYS A 96 9.63 18.16 3.31
CA CYS A 96 8.21 18.31 3.11
C CYS A 96 7.51 19.00 4.28
N PHE A 97 7.73 18.51 5.51
CA PHE A 97 6.98 18.92 6.70
C PHE A 97 7.71 19.94 7.58
N GLN A 98 9.01 20.19 7.34
CA GLN A 98 9.79 21.18 8.08
C GLN A 98 9.65 21.02 9.61
N ASP A 99 9.40 22.09 10.35
CA ASP A 99 9.23 22.07 11.81
C ASP A 99 7.95 21.36 12.29
N GLN A 100 7.00 21.11 11.38
CA GLN A 100 5.76 20.38 11.64
C GLN A 100 5.93 18.86 11.54
N LEU A 101 7.11 18.37 11.11
CA LEU A 101 7.41 16.95 11.05
C LEU A 101 7.23 16.24 12.41
N LYS A 102 7.42 16.96 13.51
CA LYS A 102 7.21 16.48 14.89
C LYS A 102 5.78 15.97 15.17
N HIS A 103 4.81 16.28 14.31
CA HIS A 103 3.42 15.84 14.42
C HIS A 103 3.08 14.63 13.55
N ILE A 104 4.02 14.14 12.74
CA ILE A 104 3.83 12.96 11.90
C ILE A 104 4.36 11.74 12.64
N HIS A 105 3.50 10.73 12.87
CA HIS A 105 3.89 9.51 13.58
C HIS A 105 3.86 8.26 12.70
N ALA A 106 3.23 8.35 11.52
CA ALA A 106 3.04 7.23 10.64
C ALA A 106 3.15 7.61 9.17
N LEU A 107 3.35 6.60 8.33
CA LEU A 107 3.37 6.67 6.87
C LEU A 107 2.54 5.52 6.33
N GLU A 108 1.72 5.79 5.32
CA GLU A 108 1.06 4.72 4.59
C GLU A 108 1.99 4.14 3.53
N THR A 109 2.21 2.82 3.55
CA THR A 109 2.99 2.11 2.53
C THR A 109 2.37 2.30 1.15
N GLY A 110 1.08 1.96 1.06
CA GLY A 110 0.28 1.95 -0.16
C GLY A 110 0.72 0.88 -1.15
N LEU A 111 -0.15 0.59 -2.11
CA LEU A 111 -0.07 -0.54 -3.06
C LEU A 111 1.19 -0.63 -3.92
N SER A 112 2.02 0.42 -3.94
CA SER A 112 3.26 0.46 -4.73
C SER A 112 4.50 0.12 -3.90
N SER A 113 4.37 -0.04 -2.59
CA SER A 113 5.47 -0.41 -1.71
C SER A 113 5.02 -1.32 -0.57
N ASP A 114 5.96 -2.01 0.05
CA ASP A 114 5.73 -2.78 1.27
C ASP A 114 6.67 -2.33 2.40
N PRO A 115 6.55 -2.88 3.61
CA PRO A 115 7.47 -2.59 4.69
C PRO A 115 8.94 -2.89 4.35
N LYS A 116 9.24 -3.93 3.57
CA LYS A 116 10.63 -4.25 3.17
C LYS A 116 11.26 -3.13 2.36
N MET A 117 10.51 -2.52 1.44
CA MET A 117 10.96 -1.37 0.66
C MET A 117 11.21 -0.16 1.58
N ASN A 118 10.28 0.13 2.49
CA ASN A 118 10.40 1.28 3.41
C ASN A 118 11.54 1.13 4.43
N TRP A 119 11.82 -0.09 4.90
CA TRP A 119 12.91 -0.38 5.84
C TRP A 119 14.31 -0.08 5.28
N ARG A 120 14.42 0.10 3.97
CA ARG A 120 15.67 0.45 3.29
C ARG A 120 16.10 1.90 3.51
N LEU A 121 15.23 2.74 4.06
CA LEU A 121 15.52 4.14 4.36
C LEU A 121 15.48 4.35 5.89
N SER A 122 16.65 4.48 6.52
CA SER A 122 16.77 4.55 7.98
C SER A 122 16.01 5.71 8.62
N ALA A 123 15.84 6.82 7.89
CA ALA A 123 15.04 7.96 8.32
C ALA A 123 13.58 7.59 8.65
N LEU A 124 13.08 6.47 8.12
CA LEU A 124 11.70 6.00 8.34
C LEU A 124 11.52 5.15 9.59
N ASP A 125 12.60 4.68 10.24
CA ASP A 125 12.55 3.78 11.40
C ASP A 125 11.79 4.34 12.61
N LYS A 126 11.63 5.66 12.69
CA LYS A 126 10.88 6.35 13.75
C LYS A 126 9.37 6.42 13.49
N TYR A 127 8.89 6.17 12.27
CA TYR A 127 7.47 6.25 11.92
C TYR A 127 6.82 4.87 11.85
N THR A 128 5.57 4.78 12.25
CA THR A 128 4.78 3.56 12.11
C THR A 128 4.32 3.40 10.67
N LEU A 129 4.61 2.26 10.07
CA LEU A 129 4.05 1.93 8.76
C LEU A 129 2.61 1.45 8.95
N VAL A 130 1.68 2.08 8.26
CA VAL A 130 0.28 1.65 8.14
C VAL A 130 0.00 1.23 6.70
N SER A 131 -0.99 0.37 6.51
CA SER A 131 -1.35 -0.18 5.21
C SER A 131 -2.87 -0.13 5.05
N ASN A 132 -3.35 0.56 4.02
CA ASN A 132 -4.77 0.73 3.76
C ASN A 132 -5.08 0.58 2.27
N SER A 133 -6.23 0.00 1.98
CA SER A 133 -6.59 -0.44 0.62
C SER A 133 -6.72 0.64 -0.46
N ASP A 134 -6.89 1.92 -0.11
CA ASP A 134 -7.30 2.99 -1.03
C ASP A 134 -8.44 2.53 -1.97
N SER A 135 -9.53 2.03 -1.36
CA SER A 135 -10.54 1.30 -2.10
C SER A 135 -11.49 2.21 -2.86
N HIS A 136 -11.49 2.07 -4.19
CA HIS A 136 -12.38 2.79 -5.10
C HIS A 136 -13.57 1.92 -5.58
N SER A 137 -13.77 0.76 -4.97
CA SER A 137 -14.93 -0.09 -5.25
C SER A 137 -15.25 -0.98 -4.05
N PRO A 138 -16.51 -1.42 -3.90
CA PRO A 138 -16.91 -2.22 -2.74
C PRO A 138 -16.48 -3.70 -2.83
N TRP A 139 -15.81 -4.11 -3.91
CA TRP A 139 -15.48 -5.51 -4.13
C TRP A 139 -14.41 -6.03 -3.17
N PRO A 140 -14.49 -7.28 -2.67
CA PRO A 140 -13.52 -7.84 -1.72
C PRO A 140 -12.07 -7.84 -2.20
N HIS A 141 -11.82 -8.02 -3.50
CA HIS A 141 -10.47 -7.90 -4.07
C HIS A 141 -9.94 -6.44 -4.13
N ARG A 142 -10.71 -5.46 -3.62
CA ARG A 142 -10.30 -4.06 -3.47
C ARG A 142 -10.37 -3.62 -2.02
N ILE A 143 -11.54 -3.74 -1.36
CA ILE A 143 -11.70 -3.33 0.03
C ILE A 143 -10.93 -4.28 0.96
N GLY A 144 -10.06 -3.74 1.80
CA GLY A 144 -9.27 -4.56 2.73
C GLY A 144 -8.15 -5.38 2.09
N ARG A 145 -7.80 -5.15 0.81
CA ARG A 145 -6.59 -5.75 0.20
C ARG A 145 -5.29 -5.37 0.94
N GLU A 146 -5.33 -4.24 1.62
CA GLU A 146 -4.34 -3.76 2.58
C GLU A 146 -5.05 -3.36 3.86
N ALA A 147 -4.47 -3.73 5.01
CA ALA A 147 -5.10 -3.53 6.31
C ALA A 147 -4.10 -3.50 7.46
N ASN A 148 -4.56 -3.01 8.61
CA ASN A 148 -3.80 -2.95 9.85
C ASN A 148 -4.44 -3.87 10.90
N VAL A 149 -3.65 -4.73 11.55
CA VAL A 149 -4.15 -5.64 12.57
C VAL A 149 -3.72 -5.17 13.96
N PHE A 150 -4.71 -4.92 14.81
CA PHE A 150 -4.53 -4.44 16.17
C PHE A 150 -5.11 -5.41 17.20
N ASP A 151 -4.55 -5.40 18.41
CA ASP A 151 -5.05 -6.17 19.55
C ASP A 151 -5.66 -5.25 20.61
N PHE A 152 -6.98 -5.09 20.56
CA PHE A 152 -7.71 -4.24 21.50
C PHE A 152 -8.78 -5.02 22.25
N LYS A 153 -8.92 -4.73 23.55
CA LYS A 153 -10.12 -5.12 24.31
C LYS A 153 -11.37 -4.34 23.87
N LYS A 154 -11.20 -3.09 23.44
CA LYS A 154 -12.27 -2.21 22.96
C LYS A 154 -11.77 -1.36 21.80
N ILE A 155 -12.50 -1.37 20.69
CA ILE A 155 -12.20 -0.52 19.53
C ILE A 155 -12.61 0.92 19.87
N SER A 156 -11.66 1.85 19.76
CA SER A 156 -11.90 3.29 19.90
C SER A 156 -10.84 4.06 19.12
N TYR A 157 -11.18 5.31 18.75
CA TYR A 157 -10.23 6.22 18.10
C TYR A 157 -8.94 6.36 18.90
N ALA A 158 -9.06 6.66 20.21
CA ALA A 158 -7.93 6.84 21.11
C ALA A 158 -7.02 5.61 21.16
N ASN A 159 -7.58 4.39 21.17
CA ASN A 159 -6.78 3.17 21.17
C ASN A 159 -6.03 2.99 19.84
N ILE A 160 -6.68 3.26 18.70
CA ILE A 160 -6.06 3.17 17.38
C ILE A 160 -4.92 4.19 17.23
N ILE A 161 -5.18 5.47 17.52
CA ILE A 161 -4.15 6.51 17.41
C ILE A 161 -2.99 6.26 18.38
N LYS A 162 -3.28 5.86 19.62
CA LYS A 162 -2.22 5.47 20.58
C LYS A 162 -1.37 4.33 20.03
N SER A 163 -1.99 3.31 19.46
CA SER A 163 -1.26 2.19 18.85
C SER A 163 -0.42 2.60 17.66
N ILE A 164 -0.92 3.49 16.80
CA ILE A 164 -0.15 4.05 15.69
C ILE A 164 1.05 4.85 16.23
N ARG A 165 0.83 5.75 17.18
CA ARG A 165 1.90 6.61 17.74
C ARG A 165 2.95 5.85 18.56
N THR A 166 2.57 4.78 19.25
CA THR A 166 3.49 4.05 20.16
C THR A 166 3.88 2.65 19.69
N ARG A 167 3.31 2.15 18.59
CA ARG A 167 3.45 0.77 18.09
C ARG A 167 3.02 -0.35 19.04
N LYS A 168 2.37 0.01 20.15
CA LYS A 168 1.87 -0.97 21.13
C LYS A 168 0.52 -1.48 20.66
N ASN A 169 0.26 -2.78 20.82
CA ASN A 169 -0.97 -3.43 20.34
C ASN A 169 -1.19 -3.35 18.81
N PHE A 170 -0.15 -3.03 18.05
CA PHE A 170 -0.15 -3.09 16.59
C PHE A 170 0.61 -4.35 16.19
N LEU A 171 -0.12 -5.38 15.78
CA LEU A 171 0.44 -6.72 15.59
C LEU A 171 1.21 -6.82 14.28
N TYR A 172 0.55 -6.48 13.17
CA TYR A 172 1.12 -6.53 11.83
C TYR A 172 0.26 -5.76 10.82
N THR A 173 0.83 -5.46 9.66
CA THR A 173 0.06 -5.02 8.48
C THR A 173 -0.21 -6.20 7.53
N ILE A 174 -1.28 -6.09 6.76
CA ILE A 174 -1.59 -6.94 5.61
C ILE A 174 -1.29 -6.10 4.38
N GLU A 175 -0.43 -6.62 3.51
CA GLU A 175 0.09 -5.89 2.36
C GLU A 175 -0.23 -6.64 1.06
N VAL A 176 -0.39 -5.90 -0.04
CA VAL A 176 -0.28 -6.48 -1.38
C VAL A 176 1.20 -6.51 -1.75
N ASP A 177 1.65 -7.58 -2.44
CA ASP A 177 3.01 -7.59 -2.97
C ASP A 177 3.15 -6.51 -4.06
N PRO A 178 4.01 -5.49 -3.88
CA PRO A 178 4.11 -4.35 -4.79
C PRO A 178 4.60 -4.75 -6.18
N ALA A 179 5.17 -5.95 -6.35
CA ALA A 179 5.52 -6.50 -7.65
C ALA A 179 4.32 -6.69 -8.59
N TYR A 180 3.09 -6.76 -8.06
CA TYR A 180 1.89 -6.69 -8.91
C TYR A 180 1.73 -5.34 -9.62
N GLY A 181 2.28 -4.26 -9.07
CA GLY A 181 2.16 -2.91 -9.59
C GLY A 181 2.66 -2.76 -11.02
N LYS A 182 1.94 -2.00 -11.84
CA LYS A 182 2.27 -1.74 -13.26
C LYS A 182 3.62 -1.05 -13.50
N TYR A 183 4.13 -0.39 -12.47
CA TYR A 183 5.32 0.45 -12.51
C TYR A 183 6.25 0.08 -11.35
N HIS A 184 6.32 -1.21 -10.97
CA HIS A 184 7.17 -1.62 -9.86
C HIS A 184 8.64 -1.63 -10.29
N TYR A 185 8.97 -2.41 -11.33
CA TYR A 185 10.30 -2.48 -11.93
C TYR A 185 10.47 -1.47 -13.07
N ASP A 186 11.73 -1.22 -13.42
CA ASP A 186 12.07 -0.47 -14.61
C ASP A 186 11.78 -1.32 -15.85
N GLY A 187 11.26 -0.70 -16.90
CA GLY A 187 11.01 -1.49 -18.08
C GLY A 187 10.70 -0.75 -19.35
N HIS A 188 10.56 -1.54 -20.40
CA HIS A 188 10.16 -1.09 -21.72
C HIS A 188 9.25 -2.14 -22.33
N ARG A 189 7.94 -1.90 -22.23
CA ARG A 189 6.86 -2.81 -22.62
C ARG A 189 6.95 -3.21 -24.09
N ALA A 190 7.26 -2.27 -24.98
CA ALA A 190 7.40 -2.56 -26.41
C ALA A 190 8.53 -3.55 -26.71
N CYS A 191 9.53 -3.63 -25.84
CA CYS A 191 10.66 -4.55 -25.96
C CYS A 191 10.54 -5.80 -25.09
N ASN A 192 9.52 -5.87 -24.21
CA ASN A 192 9.35 -6.89 -23.18
C ASN A 192 10.59 -7.01 -22.27
N ILE A 193 11.10 -5.85 -21.82
CA ILE A 193 12.23 -5.76 -20.89
C ILE A 193 11.71 -5.30 -19.53
N SER A 194 12.01 -6.07 -18.49
CA SER A 194 11.79 -5.76 -17.08
C SER A 194 13.11 -5.96 -16.36
N LEU A 195 13.59 -4.93 -15.67
CA LEU A 195 14.89 -4.92 -15.01
C LEU A 195 14.72 -4.41 -13.58
N SER A 196 15.43 -5.05 -12.66
CA SER A 196 15.59 -4.48 -11.33
C SER A 196 16.36 -3.15 -11.40
N PRO A 197 16.20 -2.25 -10.42
CA PRO A 197 16.92 -0.98 -10.40
C PRO A 197 18.44 -1.12 -10.54
N LYS A 198 19.02 -2.15 -9.91
CA LYS A 198 20.46 -2.42 -9.99
C LYS A 198 20.93 -2.81 -11.40
N GLU A 199 20.05 -3.42 -12.19
CA GLU A 199 20.35 -3.82 -13.57
C GLU A 199 20.18 -2.63 -14.52
N SER A 200 19.11 -1.85 -14.38
CA SER A 200 18.85 -0.67 -15.21
C SER A 200 19.91 0.42 -15.01
N ILE A 201 20.34 0.69 -13.76
CA ILE A 201 21.40 1.66 -13.45
C ILE A 201 22.71 1.28 -14.16
N LYS A 202 23.07 -0.02 -14.19
CA LYS A 202 24.27 -0.50 -14.92
C LYS A 202 24.16 -0.28 -16.42
N LEU A 203 22.95 -0.19 -16.96
CA LEU A 203 22.66 0.08 -18.36
C LEU A 203 22.35 1.57 -18.61
N ASN A 204 22.67 2.46 -17.66
CA ASN A 204 22.36 3.90 -17.71
C ASN A 204 20.88 4.18 -17.98
N ASN A 205 19.99 3.32 -17.47
CA ASN A 205 18.54 3.39 -17.68
C ASN A 205 18.11 3.34 -19.16
N ILE A 206 18.93 2.71 -20.01
CA ILE A 206 18.66 2.53 -21.43
C ILE A 206 18.25 1.08 -21.71
N CYS A 207 17.22 0.92 -22.54
CA CYS A 207 16.76 -0.39 -22.98
C CYS A 207 17.85 -1.09 -23.82
N PRO A 208 18.33 -2.28 -23.43
CA PRO A 208 19.40 -2.98 -24.14
C PRO A 208 18.97 -3.49 -25.52
N LYS A 209 17.66 -3.52 -25.81
CA LYS A 209 17.12 -4.01 -27.08
C LYS A 209 16.97 -2.94 -28.16
N CYS A 210 16.63 -1.70 -27.78
CA CYS A 210 16.30 -0.65 -28.75
C CYS A 210 16.99 0.70 -28.50
N GLY A 211 17.77 0.84 -27.42
CA GLY A 211 18.49 2.08 -27.10
C GLY A 211 17.64 3.25 -26.59
N ARG A 212 16.32 3.06 -26.41
CA ARG A 212 15.44 4.09 -25.84
C ARG A 212 15.48 4.07 -24.30
N PRO A 213 15.18 5.19 -23.63
CA PRO A 213 15.06 5.22 -22.17
C PRO A 213 14.03 4.20 -21.64
N LEU A 214 14.33 3.63 -20.48
CA LEU A 214 13.39 2.81 -19.71
C LEU A 214 12.37 3.70 -19.00
N THR A 215 11.15 3.19 -18.83
CA THR A 215 10.21 3.74 -17.85
C THR A 215 10.69 3.35 -16.47
N ILE A 216 10.99 4.34 -15.63
CA ILE A 216 11.49 4.14 -14.27
C ILE A 216 10.36 3.74 -13.32
N GLY A 217 10.59 2.66 -12.57
CA GLY A 217 9.66 2.06 -11.62
C GLY A 217 9.80 2.62 -10.20
N VAL A 218 8.86 2.23 -9.35
CA VAL A 218 8.80 2.63 -7.93
C VAL A 218 9.96 2.04 -7.13
N GLU A 219 10.38 0.81 -7.43
CA GLU A 219 11.53 0.22 -6.74
C GLU A 219 12.83 1.00 -7.02
N HIS A 220 12.96 1.59 -8.21
CA HIS A 220 14.10 2.44 -8.54
C HIS A 220 14.15 3.67 -7.65
N ARG A 221 13.00 4.30 -7.42
CA ARG A 221 12.91 5.45 -6.52
C ARG A 221 13.28 5.08 -5.09
N VAL A 222 12.95 3.87 -4.64
CA VAL A 222 13.42 3.34 -3.36
C VAL A 222 14.94 3.12 -3.39
N GLU A 223 15.49 2.53 -4.45
CA GLU A 223 16.93 2.31 -4.62
C GLU A 223 17.73 3.63 -4.57
N GLU A 224 17.21 4.70 -5.19
CA GLU A 224 17.81 6.04 -5.18
C GLU A 224 17.94 6.63 -3.77
N LEU A 225 16.89 6.49 -2.96
CA LEU A 225 16.84 7.09 -1.62
C LEU A 225 17.40 6.17 -0.52
N ALA A 226 17.43 4.87 -0.75
CA ALA A 226 17.79 3.88 0.26
C ALA A 226 19.23 4.05 0.77
N ASP A 227 19.40 3.96 2.09
CA ASP A 227 20.69 3.91 2.78
C ASP A 227 21.05 2.49 3.27
N ARG A 228 20.17 1.51 3.02
CA ARG A 228 20.33 0.11 3.41
C ARG A 228 20.10 -0.86 2.25
N PRO A 229 20.73 -2.05 2.30
CA PRO A 229 20.51 -3.09 1.31
C PRO A 229 19.07 -3.64 1.39
N SER A 230 18.58 -4.14 0.26
CA SER A 230 17.34 -4.91 0.22
C SER A 230 17.41 -6.12 1.17
N GLY A 231 16.31 -6.38 1.87
CA GLY A 231 16.21 -7.46 2.87
C GLY A 231 16.63 -7.07 4.29
N PHE A 232 17.06 -5.82 4.53
CA PHE A 232 17.29 -5.33 5.89
C PHE A 232 15.98 -5.30 6.70
N ILE A 233 16.03 -5.74 7.96
CA ILE A 233 14.88 -5.73 8.88
C ILE A 233 15.26 -4.93 10.13
N PRO A 234 14.60 -3.78 10.40
CA PRO A 234 14.83 -3.01 11.60
C PRO A 234 14.45 -3.79 12.86
N LYS A 235 15.21 -3.60 13.95
CA LYS A 235 15.07 -4.36 15.20
C LYS A 235 13.65 -4.30 15.81
N HIS A 236 12.95 -3.18 15.63
CA HIS A 236 11.63 -2.91 16.20
C HIS A 236 10.55 -2.75 15.12
N ALA A 237 10.78 -3.33 13.94
CA ALA A 237 9.80 -3.30 12.86
C ALA A 237 8.52 -4.05 13.24
N ILE A 238 7.38 -3.45 12.91
CA ILE A 238 6.09 -4.15 12.92
C ILE A 238 6.13 -5.17 11.79
N GLN A 239 5.70 -6.39 12.07
CA GLN A 239 5.68 -7.46 11.07
C GLN A 239 4.62 -7.19 10.00
N PHE A 240 4.68 -7.89 8.88
CA PHE A 240 3.63 -7.83 7.87
C PHE A 240 3.37 -9.18 7.24
N LYS A 241 2.21 -9.32 6.62
CA LYS A 241 1.81 -10.49 5.85
C LYS A 241 1.40 -10.06 4.45
N SER A 242 2.08 -10.58 3.44
CA SER A 242 1.65 -10.41 2.05
C SER A 242 0.49 -11.37 1.75
N LEU A 243 -0.63 -10.82 1.31
CA LEU A 243 -1.80 -11.61 0.90
C LEU A 243 -2.20 -11.31 -0.53
N ILE A 244 -2.78 -12.32 -1.17
CA ILE A 244 -3.49 -12.19 -2.44
C ILE A 244 -4.97 -12.38 -2.13
N PRO A 245 -5.86 -11.48 -2.59
CA PRO A 245 -7.30 -11.65 -2.39
C PRO A 245 -7.80 -13.02 -2.86
N LEU A 246 -8.79 -13.56 -2.18
CA LEU A 246 -9.27 -14.92 -2.44
C LEU A 246 -9.82 -15.06 -3.88
N GLU A 247 -10.48 -14.03 -4.40
CA GLU A 247 -10.94 -14.01 -5.80
C GLU A 247 -9.78 -14.09 -6.80
N GLU A 248 -8.64 -13.46 -6.51
CA GLU A 248 -7.42 -13.54 -7.33
C GLU A 248 -6.80 -14.94 -7.28
N ILE A 249 -6.77 -15.56 -6.10
CA ILE A 249 -6.36 -16.96 -5.95
C ILE A 249 -7.28 -17.87 -6.78
N ILE A 250 -8.60 -17.72 -6.66
CA ILE A 250 -9.59 -18.51 -7.40
C ILE A 250 -9.45 -18.30 -8.91
N SER A 251 -9.33 -17.05 -9.36
CA SER A 251 -9.15 -16.69 -10.76
C SER A 251 -7.88 -17.32 -11.33
N SER A 252 -6.77 -17.27 -10.59
CA SER A 252 -5.50 -17.86 -11.01
C SER A 252 -5.56 -19.38 -11.19
N VAL A 253 -6.33 -20.09 -10.34
CA VAL A 253 -6.51 -21.55 -10.44
C VAL A 253 -7.47 -21.95 -11.55
N THR A 254 -8.55 -21.19 -11.72
CA THR A 254 -9.64 -21.55 -12.64
C THR A 254 -9.40 -21.06 -14.06
N GLY A 255 -8.55 -20.05 -14.26
CA GLY A 255 -8.33 -19.38 -15.54
C GLY A 255 -9.48 -18.46 -15.96
N PHE A 256 -10.54 -18.34 -15.15
CA PHE A 256 -11.63 -17.39 -15.40
C PHE A 256 -11.28 -15.99 -14.90
N GLY A 257 -11.80 -14.96 -15.56
CA GLY A 257 -11.65 -13.58 -15.10
C GLY A 257 -12.27 -13.35 -13.72
N LEU A 258 -11.68 -12.43 -12.95
CA LEU A 258 -12.09 -12.08 -11.58
C LEU A 258 -13.59 -11.82 -11.42
N MET A 259 -14.19 -11.08 -12.36
CA MET A 259 -15.59 -10.63 -12.28
C MET A 259 -16.60 -11.64 -12.85
N THR A 260 -16.19 -12.89 -13.07
CA THR A 260 -17.09 -13.91 -13.63
C THR A 260 -17.95 -14.56 -12.54
N ASN A 261 -19.18 -14.96 -12.88
CA ASN A 261 -20.06 -15.69 -11.96
C ASN A 261 -19.41 -16.98 -11.42
N LYS A 262 -18.55 -17.64 -12.22
CA LYS A 262 -17.83 -18.85 -11.79
C LYS A 262 -16.84 -18.59 -10.66
N VAL A 263 -16.11 -17.47 -10.71
CA VAL A 263 -15.20 -17.06 -9.62
C VAL A 263 -16.03 -16.71 -8.38
N ARG A 264 -17.11 -15.93 -8.57
CA ARG A 264 -17.99 -15.49 -7.49
C ARG A 264 -18.69 -16.64 -6.77
N GLU A 265 -19.26 -17.60 -7.50
CA GLU A 265 -19.90 -18.79 -6.90
C GLU A 265 -18.94 -19.57 -6.02
N LYS A 266 -17.68 -19.67 -6.45
CA LYS A 266 -16.62 -20.36 -5.71
C LYS A 266 -16.18 -19.54 -4.49
N TYR A 267 -16.02 -18.23 -4.64
CA TYR A 267 -15.77 -17.30 -3.54
C TYR A 267 -16.87 -17.43 -2.47
N ASP A 268 -18.13 -17.35 -2.86
CA ASP A 268 -19.28 -17.46 -1.97
C ASP A 268 -19.33 -18.83 -1.27
N LYS A 269 -18.88 -19.91 -1.92
CA LYS A 269 -18.76 -21.23 -1.28
C LYS A 269 -17.75 -21.21 -0.13
N PHE A 270 -16.60 -20.57 -0.32
CA PHE A 270 -15.62 -20.40 0.76
C PHE A 270 -16.20 -19.52 1.88
N ILE A 271 -16.79 -18.38 1.56
CA ILE A 271 -17.39 -17.47 2.55
C ILE A 271 -18.49 -18.18 3.36
N ARG A 272 -19.40 -18.92 2.72
CA ARG A 272 -20.42 -19.71 3.43
C ARG A 272 -19.85 -20.77 4.38
N THR A 273 -18.67 -21.30 4.08
CA THR A 273 -18.03 -22.36 4.88
C THR A 273 -17.24 -21.79 6.07
N PHE A 274 -16.60 -20.64 5.89
CA PHE A 274 -15.60 -20.10 6.84
C PHE A 274 -15.95 -18.74 7.43
N GLY A 275 -17.01 -18.08 6.95
CA GLY A 275 -17.50 -16.80 7.45
C GLY A 275 -16.89 -15.57 6.77
N ASN A 276 -15.56 -15.40 6.79
CA ASN A 276 -14.91 -14.22 6.21
C ASN A 276 -13.58 -14.53 5.52
N GLU A 277 -13.20 -13.65 4.60
CA GLU A 277 -12.02 -13.81 3.75
C GLU A 277 -10.70 -13.78 4.53
N PHE A 278 -10.53 -12.87 5.49
CA PHE A 278 -9.29 -12.84 6.27
C PHE A 278 -9.06 -14.13 7.05
N PHE A 279 -10.10 -14.68 7.67
CA PHE A 279 -10.00 -15.98 8.33
C PHE A 279 -9.60 -17.10 7.35
N ILE A 280 -10.20 -17.13 6.15
CA ILE A 280 -9.82 -18.08 5.10
C ILE A 280 -8.35 -17.94 4.71
N LEU A 281 -7.87 -16.71 4.51
CA LEU A 281 -6.52 -16.44 4.02
C LEU A 281 -5.45 -16.59 5.10
N LEU A 282 -5.78 -16.34 6.37
CA LEU A 282 -4.80 -16.26 7.47
C LEU A 282 -4.82 -17.45 8.42
N GLU A 283 -5.99 -18.02 8.72
CA GLU A 283 -6.18 -18.87 9.91
C GLU A 283 -6.80 -20.23 9.61
N ALA A 284 -7.67 -20.35 8.59
CA ALA A 284 -8.42 -21.57 8.31
C ALA A 284 -7.51 -22.80 8.16
N GLU A 285 -7.91 -23.91 8.81
CA GLU A 285 -7.17 -25.18 8.80
C GLU A 285 -7.08 -25.79 7.39
N LYS A 286 -5.92 -26.38 7.09
CA LYS A 286 -5.62 -27.01 5.79
C LYS A 286 -6.67 -28.04 5.40
N GLU A 287 -7.01 -28.95 6.30
CA GLU A 287 -7.91 -30.08 6.04
C GLU A 287 -9.32 -29.59 5.70
N LYS A 288 -9.76 -28.48 6.31
CA LYS A 288 -11.05 -27.85 6.01
C LYS A 288 -11.03 -27.15 4.66
N LEU A 289 -9.95 -26.44 4.33
CA LEU A 289 -9.79 -25.80 3.02
C LEU A 289 -9.78 -26.83 1.88
N GLU A 290 -9.04 -27.92 2.05
CA GLU A 290 -8.90 -28.98 1.04
C GLU A 290 -10.23 -29.72 0.74
N LYS A 291 -11.15 -29.78 1.72
CA LYS A 291 -12.51 -30.31 1.51
C LYS A 291 -13.33 -29.42 0.57
N VAL A 292 -13.07 -28.11 0.52
CA VAL A 292 -13.78 -27.20 -0.39
C VAL A 292 -13.17 -27.23 -1.77
N ASP A 293 -11.84 -27.05 -1.86
CA ASP A 293 -11.05 -27.16 -3.09
C ASP A 293 -9.55 -27.29 -2.78
N LYS A 294 -8.95 -28.44 -3.15
CA LYS A 294 -7.54 -28.74 -2.89
C LYS A 294 -6.56 -27.77 -3.59
N LYS A 295 -6.86 -27.32 -4.82
CA LYS A 295 -5.95 -26.45 -5.59
C LYS A 295 -5.91 -25.05 -4.99
N ILE A 296 -7.06 -24.52 -4.60
CA ILE A 296 -7.15 -23.22 -3.93
C ILE A 296 -6.55 -23.28 -2.53
N ALA A 297 -6.82 -24.36 -1.77
CA ALA A 297 -6.20 -24.57 -0.46
C ALA A 297 -4.66 -24.54 -0.53
N HIS A 298 -4.09 -25.19 -1.54
CA HIS A 298 -2.64 -25.18 -1.75
C HIS A 298 -2.08 -23.77 -1.98
N LEU A 299 -2.74 -22.95 -2.81
CA LEU A 299 -2.30 -21.56 -3.03
C LEU A 299 -2.47 -20.67 -1.79
N ILE A 300 -3.55 -20.83 -1.04
CA ILE A 300 -3.75 -20.11 0.22
C ILE A 300 -2.61 -20.41 1.18
N LEU A 301 -2.26 -21.68 1.38
CA LEU A 301 -1.18 -22.09 2.27
C LEU A 301 0.19 -21.58 1.77
N ALA A 302 0.45 -21.67 0.46
CA ALA A 302 1.67 -21.12 -0.13
C ALA A 302 1.75 -19.59 0.03
N SER A 303 0.63 -18.87 0.00
CA SER A 303 0.57 -17.43 0.29
C SER A 303 0.97 -17.15 1.74
N ARG A 304 0.42 -17.89 2.71
CA ARG A 304 0.74 -17.74 4.13
C ARG A 304 2.22 -17.95 4.43
N GLU A 305 2.86 -18.86 3.69
CA GLU A 305 4.28 -19.19 3.83
C GLU A 305 5.20 -18.28 3.02
N GLY A 306 4.67 -17.29 2.29
CA GLY A 306 5.46 -16.40 1.43
C GLY A 306 6.14 -17.11 0.27
N LYS A 307 5.62 -18.27 -0.17
CA LYS A 307 6.19 -19.10 -1.24
C LYS A 307 5.70 -18.72 -2.64
N LEU A 308 4.67 -17.88 -2.72
CA LEU A 308 4.17 -17.37 -3.99
C LEU A 308 5.19 -16.42 -4.62
N LYS A 309 5.47 -16.62 -5.91
CA LYS A 309 6.39 -15.78 -6.67
C LYS A 309 5.62 -14.97 -7.67
N ILE A 310 5.94 -13.69 -7.77
CA ILE A 310 5.33 -12.77 -8.72
C ILE A 310 6.42 -12.33 -9.69
N GLU A 311 6.09 -12.36 -10.98
CA GLU A 311 6.85 -11.67 -12.00
C GLU A 311 6.51 -10.17 -11.88
N PRO A 312 7.50 -9.30 -11.62
CA PRO A 312 7.26 -7.87 -11.42
C PRO A 312 6.62 -7.20 -12.64
N GLY A 313 5.63 -6.35 -12.37
CA GLY A 313 5.07 -5.44 -13.35
C GLY A 313 6.02 -4.29 -13.68
N TYR A 314 5.88 -3.76 -14.89
CA TYR A 314 6.76 -2.73 -15.46
C TYR A 314 6.07 -2.00 -16.61
N ASP A 315 6.39 -0.73 -16.83
CA ASP A 315 5.94 0.07 -17.99
C ASP A 315 4.45 -0.11 -18.38
N GLY A 316 3.56 -0.08 -17.39
CA GLY A 316 2.11 -0.21 -17.59
C GLY A 316 1.57 -1.65 -17.62
N VAL A 317 2.45 -2.66 -17.56
CA VAL A 317 2.12 -4.09 -17.50
C VAL A 317 2.03 -4.53 -16.04
N TYR A 318 0.89 -5.08 -15.63
CA TYR A 318 0.74 -5.65 -14.28
C TYR A 318 1.66 -6.87 -14.08
N GLY A 319 2.15 -7.02 -12.86
CA GLY A 319 2.83 -8.22 -12.43
C GLY A 319 1.92 -9.44 -12.43
N LYS A 320 2.51 -10.64 -12.44
CA LYS A 320 1.77 -11.89 -12.61
C LYS A 320 2.23 -12.94 -11.62
N LEU A 321 1.27 -13.65 -11.03
CA LEU A 321 1.53 -14.81 -10.20
C LEU A 321 2.14 -15.96 -11.02
N ILE A 322 3.27 -16.50 -10.57
CA ILE A 322 3.96 -17.62 -11.22
C ILE A 322 3.48 -18.94 -10.62
N LEU A 323 2.54 -19.60 -11.29
CA LEU A 323 1.97 -20.87 -10.81
C LEU A 323 2.86 -22.10 -11.10
N LYS A 324 3.69 -22.07 -12.16
CA LYS A 324 4.47 -23.24 -12.64
C LYS A 324 5.56 -23.76 -11.69
N LYS A 325 5.89 -22.99 -10.64
CA LYS A 325 6.97 -23.29 -9.68
C LYS A 325 6.46 -23.90 -8.36
N LEU A 326 5.16 -24.09 -8.19
CA LEU A 326 4.58 -24.71 -6.99
C LEU A 326 4.45 -26.22 -7.20
N SER A 327 5.18 -26.99 -6.39
CA SER A 327 5.11 -28.46 -6.37
C SER A 327 3.69 -28.91 -6.01
N GLY A 328 3.09 -29.78 -6.83
CA GLY A 328 1.72 -30.28 -6.64
C GLY A 328 0.66 -29.61 -7.53
N LEU A 329 0.99 -28.55 -8.28
CA LEU A 329 0.14 -28.01 -9.35
C LEU A 329 0.47 -28.58 -10.74
N ARG A 330 1.68 -29.14 -10.92
CA ARG A 330 2.12 -29.76 -12.17
C ARG A 330 1.36 -31.05 -12.53
N ASP A 331 0.87 -31.78 -11.53
CA ASP A 331 0.17 -33.04 -11.74
C ASP A 331 -1.30 -32.85 -12.18
N PHE A 332 -1.72 -31.60 -12.41
CA PHE A 332 -3.11 -31.25 -12.71
C PHE A 332 -3.29 -30.21 -13.82
N VAL A 333 -2.23 -29.90 -14.59
CA VAL A 333 -2.26 -29.02 -15.77
C VAL A 333 -2.00 -29.83 -17.03
#